data_AF-A0A8H7N327-F1
#
_entry.id   AF-A0A8H7N327-F1
#
_cell.length_a   1.000
_cell.length_b   1.000
_cell.length_c   1.000
_cell.angle_alpha   90.00
_cell.angle_beta   90.00
_cell.angle_gamma   90.00
#
_symmetry.space_group_name_H-M   'P 1'
#
loop_
_entity.id
_entity.type
_entity.pdbx_description
1 polymer ?
#
loop_
_entity_poly.entity_id
_entity_poly.type
_entity_poly.pdbx_seq_one_letter_code
_entity_poly.pdbx_strand_id
1 'polypeptide(L)'
;MSSEPQDPSQAESAVWDKQTRRNKSTSEFYDPCQAAAQQSYKCLFRNGGDKSMCGEYFQAYRDCKQAWTERRRGVPSKPKESTSES
;
A
#
# COMPACT_ATOMS: atom_id res chain seq x y z
N MET A 1 -12.38 -56.87 16.45
CA MET A 1 -13.35 -56.28 17.38
C MET A 1 -12.81 -54.91 17.75
N SER A 2 -13.14 -53.88 16.95
CA SER A 2 -14.33 -53.02 17.09
C SER A 2 -14.49 -52.39 18.46
N SER A 3 -14.73 -51.07 18.37
CA SER A 3 -15.35 -50.17 19.35
C SER A 3 -14.36 -49.44 20.28
N GLU A 4 -14.29 -48.11 20.35
CA GLU A 4 -14.92 -46.97 19.64
C GLU A 4 -14.15 -45.71 20.14
N PRO A 5 -13.85 -44.72 19.29
CA PRO A 5 -13.24 -43.46 19.73
C PRO A 5 -14.29 -42.44 20.15
N GLN A 6 -14.25 -41.98 21.40
CA GLN A 6 -15.03 -40.84 21.89
C GLN A 6 -14.10 -39.81 22.52
N ASP A 7 -13.67 -38.82 21.74
CA ASP A 7 -13.26 -37.52 22.28
C ASP A 7 -13.72 -36.40 21.33
N PRO A 8 -14.73 -35.60 21.72
CA PRO A 8 -15.29 -34.54 20.88
C PRO A 8 -14.44 -33.27 20.81
N SER A 9 -13.22 -33.23 21.39
CA SER A 9 -12.40 -32.00 21.41
C SER A 9 -11.77 -31.63 20.06
N GLN A 10 -11.80 -32.53 19.06
CA GLN A 10 -11.27 -32.25 17.72
C GLN A 10 -12.27 -31.50 16.82
N ALA A 11 -13.51 -31.26 17.27
CA ALA A 11 -14.53 -30.58 16.46
C ALA A 11 -14.45 -29.03 16.51
N GLU A 12 -13.82 -28.44 17.53
CA GLU A 12 -13.69 -26.97 17.62
C GLU A 12 -12.51 -26.41 16.82
N SER A 13 -11.51 -27.23 16.50
CA SER A 13 -10.36 -26.78 15.69
C SER A 13 -10.63 -26.82 14.18
N ALA A 14 -11.84 -27.14 13.74
CA ALA A 14 -12.26 -27.00 12.34
C ALA A 14 -12.93 -25.64 12.03
N VAL A 15 -13.18 -24.81 13.05
CA VAL A 15 -13.87 -23.50 12.92
C VAL A 15 -12.88 -22.33 12.71
N TRP A 16 -11.57 -22.57 12.65
CA TRP A 16 -10.68 -21.63 11.96
C TRP A 16 -10.69 -21.98 10.48
N ASP A 17 -11.83 -21.71 9.85
CA ASP A 17 -12.09 -21.85 8.44
C ASP A 17 -10.91 -21.28 7.63
N LYS A 18 -9.95 -22.15 7.27
CA LYS A 18 -8.87 -21.91 6.28
C LYS A 18 -9.44 -21.43 4.94
N GLN A 19 -10.76 -21.52 4.80
CA GLN A 19 -11.56 -21.09 3.69
C GLN A 19 -12.08 -19.65 3.78
N THR A 20 -11.80 -18.85 4.82
CA THR A 20 -12.17 -17.42 4.82
C THR A 20 -11.02 -16.52 4.35
N ARG A 21 -9.84 -17.10 4.09
CA ARG A 21 -8.79 -16.48 3.29
C ARG A 21 -9.13 -16.52 1.79
N ARG A 22 -10.43 -16.56 1.42
CA ARG A 22 -10.88 -16.15 0.08
C ARG A 22 -10.41 -14.73 -0.10
N ASN A 23 -9.31 -14.57 -0.82
CA ASN A 23 -9.09 -13.48 -1.77
C ASN A 23 -9.77 -12.16 -1.38
N LYS A 24 -9.48 -11.63 -0.18
CA LYS A 24 -9.67 -10.20 0.04
C LYS A 24 -8.57 -9.59 -0.82
N SER A 25 -8.92 -9.34 -2.08
CA SER A 25 -8.16 -8.58 -3.04
C SER A 25 -7.60 -7.38 -2.28
N THR A 26 -6.33 -7.45 -1.90
CA THR A 26 -5.62 -6.39 -1.16
C THR A 26 -5.29 -5.23 -2.12
N SER A 27 -6.20 -4.97 -3.07
CA SER A 27 -5.95 -4.26 -4.31
C SER A 27 -6.64 -2.91 -4.39
N GLU A 28 -7.71 -2.67 -3.61
CA GLU A 28 -8.66 -1.61 -3.97
C GLU A 28 -8.43 -0.25 -3.28
N PHE A 29 -7.33 -0.08 -2.54
CA PHE A 29 -6.91 1.23 -2.06
C PHE A 29 -5.42 1.46 -2.29
N TYR A 30 -4.97 1.29 -3.53
CA TYR A 30 -3.63 1.70 -3.92
C TYR A 30 -3.63 3.21 -4.22
N ASP A 31 -3.15 4.00 -3.26
CA ASP A 31 -2.74 5.38 -3.54
C ASP A 31 -1.51 5.32 -4.46
N PRO A 32 -1.59 5.76 -5.72
CA PRO A 32 -0.45 5.69 -6.66
C PRO A 32 0.74 6.54 -6.18
N CYS A 33 0.53 7.43 -5.20
CA CYS A 33 1.55 8.27 -4.59
C CYS A 33 2.20 7.65 -3.36
N GLN A 34 1.80 6.43 -2.96
CA GLN A 34 2.37 5.76 -1.80
C GLN A 34 3.89 5.56 -1.94
N ALA A 35 4.39 5.26 -3.14
CA ALA A 35 5.83 5.12 -3.40
C ALA A 35 6.58 6.44 -3.14
N ALA A 36 6.07 7.57 -3.66
CA ALA A 36 6.66 8.89 -3.42
C ALA A 36 6.61 9.30 -1.93
N ALA A 37 5.53 8.95 -1.23
CA ALA A 37 5.41 9.16 0.21
C ALA A 37 6.47 8.35 0.98
N GLN A 38 6.63 7.06 0.65
CA GLN A 38 7.66 6.21 1.27
C GLN A 38 9.08 6.74 1.05
N GLN A 39 9.37 7.29 -0.12
CA GLN A 39 10.65 7.93 -0.42
C GLN A 39 10.89 9.14 0.50
N SER A 40 9.87 9.97 0.69
CA SER A 40 9.91 11.13 1.57
C SER A 40 10.15 10.72 3.03
N TYR A 41 9.46 9.68 3.49
CA TYR A 41 9.68 9.13 4.83
C TYR A 41 11.09 8.55 5.00
N LYS A 42 11.62 7.81 4.01
CA LYS A 42 13.01 7.33 4.04
C LYS A 42 14.02 8.46 4.19
N CYS A 43 13.82 9.59 3.50
CA CYS A 43 14.68 10.75 3.66
C CYS A 43 14.61 11.32 5.08
N LEU A 44 13.40 11.45 5.65
CA LEU A 44 13.24 11.91 7.03
C LEU A 44 13.94 10.97 8.03
N PHE A 45 13.78 9.66 7.89
CA PHE A 45 14.43 8.69 8.78
C PHE A 45 15.96 8.76 8.73
N ARG A 46 16.52 9.10 7.57
CA ARG A 46 17.98 9.23 7.39
C ARG A 46 18.54 10.55 7.91
N ASN A 47 17.73 11.62 7.91
CA ASN A 47 18.15 12.97 8.29
C ASN A 47 17.57 13.42 9.64
N GLY A 48 17.11 12.49 10.49
CA GLY A 48 16.57 12.82 11.82
C GLY A 48 15.27 13.65 11.79
N GLY A 49 14.53 13.62 10.68
CA GLY A 49 13.31 14.40 10.48
C GLY A 49 13.53 15.77 9.85
N ASP A 50 14.74 16.09 9.39
CA ASP A 50 15.00 17.35 8.70
C ASP A 50 14.31 17.40 7.32
N LYS A 51 13.34 18.30 7.21
CA LYS A 51 12.54 18.48 5.99
C LYS A 51 13.27 19.27 4.92
N SER A 52 14.24 20.11 5.30
CA SER A 52 14.97 20.97 4.36
C SER A 52 15.75 20.14 3.34
N MET A 53 16.28 19.00 3.78
CA MET A 53 17.04 18.04 2.97
C MET A 53 16.16 17.16 2.07
N CYS A 54 14.84 17.14 2.30
CA CYS A 54 13.91 16.20 1.65
C CYS A 54 12.94 16.87 0.67
N GLY A 55 13.20 18.13 0.28
CA GLY A 55 12.32 18.94 -0.57
C GLY A 55 11.87 18.24 -1.86
N GLU A 56 12.81 17.64 -2.58
CA GLU A 56 12.55 16.92 -3.84
C GLU A 56 11.56 15.75 -3.67
N TYR A 57 11.68 15.00 -2.57
CA TYR A 57 10.77 13.88 -2.29
C TYR A 57 9.35 14.37 -1.99
N PHE A 58 9.23 15.46 -1.23
CA PHE A 58 7.94 16.08 -0.96
C PHE A 58 7.31 16.72 -2.20
N GLN A 59 8.13 17.25 -3.11
CA GLN A 59 7.67 17.77 -4.39
C GLN A 59 7.07 16.64 -5.23
N ALA A 60 7.79 15.53 -5.39
CA ALA A 60 7.30 14.36 -6.11
C ALA A 60 5.97 13.81 -5.54
N TYR A 61 5.82 13.78 -4.21
CA TYR A 61 4.57 13.37 -3.57
C TYR A 61 3.42 14.34 -3.84
N ARG A 62 3.67 15.66 -3.81
CA ARG A 62 2.66 16.68 -4.12
C ARG A 62 2.23 16.62 -5.58
N ASP A 63 3.18 16.48 -6.49
CA ASP A 63 2.93 16.39 -7.93
C ASP A 63 2.09 15.15 -8.26
N CYS A 64 2.42 14.00 -7.65
CA CYS A 64 1.60 12.79 -7.80
C CYS A 64 0.17 13.02 -7.28
N LYS A 65 0.02 13.62 -6.10
CA LYS A 65 -1.30 13.84 -5.51
C LYS A 65 -2.14 14.78 -6.36
N GLN A 66 -1.51 15.83 -6.90
CA GLN A 66 -2.14 16.77 -7.82
C GLN A 66 -2.62 16.03 -9.08
N ALA A 67 -1.74 15.27 -9.72
CA ALA A 67 -2.07 14.51 -10.92
C ALA A 67 -3.14 13.43 -10.66
N TRP A 68 -3.22 12.89 -9.44
CA TRP A 68 -4.29 11.97 -9.05
C TRP A 68 -5.64 12.67 -8.84
N THR A 69 -5.63 13.85 -8.21
CA THR A 69 -6.84 14.68 -8.07
C THR A 69 -7.32 15.19 -9.43
N GLU A 70 -6.43 15.57 -10.33
CA GLU A 70 -6.75 16.01 -11.69
C GLU A 70 -7.37 14.87 -12.51
N ARG A 71 -6.79 13.65 -12.46
CA ARG A 71 -7.40 12.44 -13.05
C ARG A 71 -8.81 12.17 -12.52
N ARG A 72 -9.04 12.34 -11.21
CA ARG A 72 -10.37 12.18 -10.62
C ARG A 72 -11.35 13.29 -11.02
N ARG A 73 -10.85 14.48 -11.34
CA ARG A 73 -11.65 15.63 -11.80
C ARG A 73 -11.88 15.67 -13.31
N GLY A 74 -11.33 14.69 -14.07
CA GLY A 74 -11.45 14.64 -15.53
C GLY A 74 -10.67 15.74 -16.26
N VAL A 75 -9.75 16.43 -15.58
CA VAL A 75 -8.88 17.43 -16.19
C VAL A 75 -7.62 16.70 -16.66
N PRO A 76 -7.30 16.69 -17.97
CA PRO A 76 -6.07 16.09 -18.46
C PRO A 76 -4.87 16.92 -17.97
N SER A 77 -4.23 16.45 -16.91
CA SER A 77 -2.96 16.98 -16.42
C SER A 77 -1.90 16.71 -17.48
N LYS A 78 -1.39 17.75 -18.13
CA LYS A 78 -0.34 17.62 -19.14
C LYS A 78 0.87 16.86 -18.56
N PRO A 79 1.47 15.91 -19.31
CA PRO A 79 2.67 15.22 -18.85
C PRO A 79 3.76 16.26 -18.64
N LYS A 80 4.22 16.39 -17.39
CA LYS A 80 5.53 16.98 -17.10
C LYS A 80 6.52 15.94 -17.60
N GLU A 81 7.10 16.19 -18.77
CA GLU A 81 8.19 15.43 -19.34
C GLU A 81 9.22 15.16 -18.23
N SER A 82 9.28 13.89 -17.81
CA SER A 82 10.33 13.40 -16.94
C SER A 82 11.57 13.38 -17.83
N THR A 83 12.39 14.42 -17.77
CA THR A 83 13.74 14.36 -18.32
C THR A 83 14.48 13.30 -17.49
N SER A 84 14.39 12.08 -17.99
CA SER A 84 15.34 11.02 -17.73
C SER A 84 16.54 11.34 -18.61
N GLU A 85 17.57 11.96 -18.05
CA GLU A 85 18.97 11.99 -18.50
C GLU A 85 19.72 13.02 -17.64
N SER A 86 20.91 12.77 -17.06
CA SER A 86 21.96 11.78 -17.32
C SER A 86 22.64 11.33 -16.03
#